data_AF-A6JCC9-F1
#
_entry.id   AF-A6JCC9-F1
#
_cell.length_a   1.000
_cell.length_b   1.000
_cell.length_c   1.000
_cell.angle_alpha   90.00
_cell.angle_beta   90.00
_cell.angle_gamma   90.00
#
_symmetry.space_group_name_H-M   'P 1'
#
loop_
_entity.id
_entity.type
_entity.pdbx_description
1 polymer ?
#
loop_
_entity_poly.entity_id
_entity_poly.type
_entity_poly.pdbx_seq_one_letter_code
_entity_poly.pdbx_strand_id
1 'polypeptide(L)'
;MSAAEEVDGLGVVRPHYGSVLDNERLTAEEMDERRRQNVAYEYLCHLEEAKRWMEACLGEDLPPTTELEEGLRNGVYLAKLGNFFSPKVVSLKKIYDREQTRYKILAPVVKEIMDDKSLNIKTDPVDIYKSWVNQMESQTGEA
;
A
#
# COMPACT_ATOMS: atom_id res chain seq x y z
N MET A 1 43.76 -1.09 65.49
CA MET A 1 43.36 -2.39 66.07
C MET A 1 42.59 -3.12 64.99
N SER A 2 43.00 -4.35 64.73
CA SER A 2 42.43 -5.26 63.74
C SER A 2 41.03 -5.71 64.12
N ALA A 3 40.16 -5.91 63.13
CA ALA A 3 39.43 -7.17 62.95
C ALA A 3 38.80 -7.17 61.55
N ALA A 4 39.19 -8.15 60.76
CA ALA A 4 38.58 -8.51 59.50
C ALA A 4 37.37 -9.41 59.76
N GLU A 5 36.39 -9.40 58.86
CA GLU A 5 35.68 -10.61 58.45
C GLU A 5 35.16 -10.43 57.03
N GLU A 6 35.65 -11.30 56.15
CA GLU A 6 35.27 -11.46 54.75
C GLU A 6 33.97 -12.25 54.63
N VAL A 7 33.07 -11.88 53.71
CA VAL A 7 32.27 -12.86 52.94
C VAL A 7 31.97 -12.30 51.55
N ASP A 8 32.69 -12.84 50.57
CA ASP A 8 32.20 -13.36 49.27
C ASP A 8 31.06 -12.58 48.59
N GLY A 9 31.23 -11.96 47.43
CA GLY A 9 31.75 -12.58 46.22
C GLY A 9 30.68 -12.45 45.13
N LEU A 10 31.05 -11.82 44.01
CA LEU A 10 30.28 -11.66 42.77
C LEU A 10 29.15 -10.60 42.79
N GLY A 11 29.54 -9.38 42.41
CA GLY A 11 28.63 -8.41 41.86
C GLY A 11 27.94 -8.94 40.60
N VAL A 12 26.66 -9.26 40.73
CA VAL A 12 25.74 -9.33 39.60
C VAL A 12 24.63 -8.34 39.91
N VAL A 13 24.71 -7.17 39.27
CA VAL A 13 23.57 -6.27 39.15
C VAL A 13 22.50 -7.07 38.43
N ARG A 14 21.51 -7.58 39.17
CA ARG A 14 20.34 -8.21 38.56
C ARG A 14 19.69 -7.13 37.68
N PRO A 15 19.46 -7.38 36.38
CA PRO A 15 18.62 -6.50 35.60
C PRO A 15 17.26 -6.50 36.28
N HIS A 16 16.88 -5.35 36.81
CA HIS A 16 15.57 -5.13 37.41
C HIS A 16 14.57 -5.32 36.25
N TYR A 17 14.00 -6.51 36.15
CA TYR A 17 12.85 -6.73 35.27
C TYR A 17 11.82 -5.68 35.68
N GLY A 18 11.40 -4.89 34.69
CA GLY A 18 10.59 -3.69 34.85
C GLY A 18 9.47 -3.91 35.86
N SER A 19 9.27 -2.92 36.71
CA SER A 19 8.11 -2.83 37.57
C SER A 19 6.85 -3.15 36.75
N VAL A 20 6.02 -4.05 37.27
CA VAL A 20 4.71 -4.47 36.75
C VAL A 20 3.68 -3.33 36.87
N LEU A 21 4.10 -2.08 36.63
CA LEU A 21 3.34 -0.86 36.87
C LEU A 21 3.14 -0.01 35.60
N ASP A 22 3.34 -0.57 34.40
CA ASP A 22 2.91 0.04 33.14
C ASP A 22 1.71 -0.72 32.54
N ASN A 23 0.78 -1.13 33.39
CA ASN A 23 -0.55 -1.51 32.92
C ASN A 23 -1.50 -0.35 33.23
N GLU A 24 -1.24 0.81 32.61
CA GLU A 24 -2.31 1.77 32.37
C GLU A 24 -3.43 1.00 31.69
N ARG A 25 -4.59 0.95 32.35
CA ARG A 25 -5.76 0.24 31.84
C ARG A 25 -6.20 0.98 30.58
N LEU A 26 -5.74 0.50 29.43
CA LEU A 26 -6.08 1.05 28.14
C LEU A 26 -7.61 1.12 28.01
N THR A 27 -8.07 2.25 27.51
CA THR A 27 -9.48 2.44 27.17
C THR A 27 -9.89 1.47 26.06
N ALA A 28 -11.19 1.21 25.94
CA ALA A 28 -11.70 0.35 24.87
C ALA A 28 -11.30 0.88 23.47
N GLU A 29 -11.28 2.20 23.30
CA GLU A 29 -10.86 2.86 22.07
C GLU A 29 -9.36 2.65 21.77
N GLU A 30 -8.49 2.77 22.78
CA GLU A 30 -7.05 2.50 22.62
C GLU A 30 -6.75 1.02 22.33
N MET A 31 -7.51 0.10 22.93
CA MET A 31 -7.42 -1.33 22.65
C MET A 31 -7.83 -1.64 21.19
N ASP A 32 -8.90 -1.02 20.71
CA ASP A 32 -9.36 -1.18 19.33
C ASP A 32 -8.37 -0.58 18.32
N GLU A 33 -7.80 0.59 18.62
CA GLU A 33 -6.79 1.23 17.79
C GLU A 33 -5.51 0.39 17.71
N ARG A 34 -5.03 -0.15 18.84
CA ARG A 34 -3.88 -1.05 18.86
C ARG A 34 -4.11 -2.32 18.06
N ARG A 35 -5.33 -2.87 18.10
CA ARG A 35 -5.71 -4.02 17.25
C ARG A 35 -5.65 -3.65 15.78
N ARG A 36 -6.17 -2.48 15.38
CA ARG A 36 -6.13 -2.03 13.98
C ARG A 36 -4.69 -1.83 13.49
N GLN A 37 -3.84 -1.23 14.33
CA GLN A 37 -2.42 -1.04 14.02
C GLN A 37 -1.69 -2.37 13.84
N ASN A 38 -1.95 -3.36 14.70
CA ASN A 38 -1.35 -4.69 14.55
C ASN A 38 -1.74 -5.36 13.24
N VAL A 39 -3.03 -5.29 12.84
CA VAL A 39 -3.48 -5.83 11.55
C VAL A 39 -2.80 -5.13 10.37
N ALA A 40 -2.68 -3.81 10.41
CA ALA A 40 -1.99 -3.06 9.37
C ALA A 40 -0.49 -3.40 9.29
N TYR A 41 0.16 -3.58 10.44
CA TYR A 41 1.56 -3.98 10.53
C TYR A 41 1.80 -5.37 9.93
N GLU A 42 1.01 -6.37 10.34
CA GLU A 42 1.10 -7.73 9.80
C GLU A 42 0.90 -7.73 8.28
N TYR A 43 -0.06 -6.95 7.79
CA TYR A 43 -0.29 -6.79 6.35
C TYR A 43 0.94 -6.26 5.61
N LEU A 44 1.56 -5.20 6.11
CA LEU A 44 2.76 -4.61 5.52
C LEU A 44 3.96 -5.58 5.56
N CYS A 45 4.10 -6.36 6.64
CA CYS A 45 5.12 -7.42 6.71
C CYS A 45 4.90 -8.47 5.62
N HIS A 46 3.68 -8.95 5.43
CA HIS A 46 3.38 -9.92 4.37
C HIS A 46 3.57 -9.36 2.97
N LEU A 47 3.26 -8.08 2.75
CA LEU A 47 3.58 -7.42 1.49
C LEU A 47 5.10 -7.36 1.24
N GLU A 48 5.89 -7.04 2.26
CA GLU A 48 7.36 -7.01 2.16
C GLU A 48 7.94 -8.41 1.89
N GLU A 49 7.41 -9.44 2.55
CA GLU A 49 7.78 -10.84 2.32
C GLU A 49 7.47 -11.26 0.87
N ALA A 50 6.26 -10.98 0.40
CA ALA A 50 5.83 -11.28 -0.96
C ALA A 50 6.69 -10.54 -1.98
N LYS A 51 6.98 -9.25 -1.74
CA LYS A 51 7.87 -8.44 -2.58
C LYS A 51 9.23 -9.10 -2.74
N ARG A 52 9.92 -9.37 -1.62
CA ARG A 52 11.26 -9.97 -1.63
C ARG A 52 11.29 -11.31 -2.33
N TRP A 53 10.26 -12.13 -2.12
CA TRP A 53 10.13 -13.41 -2.79
C TRP A 53 9.97 -13.27 -4.31
N MET A 54 9.13 -12.33 -4.77
CA MET A 54 8.94 -12.05 -6.18
C MET A 54 10.21 -11.49 -6.84
N GLU A 55 10.90 -10.54 -6.19
CA GLU A 55 12.18 -9.99 -6.67
C GLU A 55 13.23 -11.10 -6.81
N ALA A 56 13.32 -12.02 -5.83
CA ALA A 56 14.22 -13.17 -5.89
C ALA A 56 13.89 -14.14 -7.05
N CYS A 57 12.61 -14.32 -7.38
CA CYS A 57 12.20 -15.16 -8.51
C CYS A 57 12.45 -14.49 -9.87
N LEU A 58 12.22 -13.18 -9.97
CA LEU A 58 12.22 -12.45 -11.24
C LEU A 58 13.59 -11.85 -11.58
N GLY A 59 14.44 -11.58 -10.60
CA GLY A 59 15.73 -10.89 -10.80
C GLY A 59 15.57 -9.43 -11.24
N GLU A 60 14.45 -8.80 -10.92
CA GLU A 60 14.17 -7.39 -11.18
C GLU A 60 13.55 -6.75 -9.94
N ASP A 61 13.80 -5.46 -9.74
CA ASP A 61 13.25 -4.71 -8.61
C ASP A 61 11.75 -4.47 -8.79
N LEU A 62 11.00 -4.68 -7.72
CA LEU A 62 9.58 -4.37 -7.63
C LEU A 62 9.38 -2.99 -6.96
N PRO A 63 8.21 -2.37 -7.15
CA PRO A 63 7.87 -1.12 -6.46
C PRO A 63 7.97 -1.26 -4.93
N PRO A 64 8.13 -0.12 -4.21
CA PRO A 64 8.17 -0.14 -2.76
C PRO A 64 6.88 -0.74 -2.18
N THR A 65 6.98 -1.32 -0.99
CA THR A 65 5.91 -2.09 -0.34
C THR A 65 4.63 -1.28 -0.13
N THR A 66 4.74 0.04 0.05
CA THR A 66 3.62 0.98 0.12
C THR A 66 2.85 1.15 -1.20
N GLU A 67 3.47 0.84 -2.33
CA GLU A 67 2.89 0.97 -3.69
C GLU A 67 2.77 -0.38 -4.39
N LEU A 68 3.15 -1.48 -3.72
CA LEU A 68 3.22 -2.81 -4.30
C LEU A 68 1.86 -3.27 -4.82
N GLU A 69 0.80 -3.06 -4.05
CA GLU A 69 -0.56 -3.41 -4.48
C GLU A 69 -0.97 -2.72 -5.78
N GLU A 70 -0.65 -1.43 -5.92
CA GLU A 70 -0.90 -0.67 -7.15
C GLU A 70 -0.05 -1.21 -8.30
N GLY A 71 1.23 -1.48 -8.05
CA GLY A 71 2.17 -2.04 -9.02
C GLY A 71 1.78 -3.42 -9.56
N LEU A 72 1.02 -4.20 -8.79
CA LEU A 72 0.54 -5.52 -9.20
C LEU A 72 -0.77 -5.47 -10.00
N ARG A 73 -1.54 -4.37 -9.98
CA ARG A 73 -2.88 -4.31 -10.61
C ARG A 73 -2.88 -4.53 -12.11
N ASN A 74 -1.83 -4.08 -12.80
CA ASN A 74 -1.71 -4.27 -14.24
C ASN A 74 -1.37 -5.73 -14.63
N GLY A 75 -1.03 -6.58 -13.66
CA GLY A 75 -0.78 -8.00 -13.84
C GLY A 75 0.55 -8.36 -14.52
N VAL A 76 1.39 -7.39 -14.87
CA VAL A 76 2.66 -7.64 -15.59
C VAL A 76 3.62 -8.48 -14.75
N TYR A 77 3.83 -8.11 -13.48
CA TYR A 77 4.69 -8.88 -12.57
C TYR A 77 4.12 -10.28 -12.29
N LEU A 78 2.80 -10.40 -12.14
CA LEU A 78 2.14 -11.70 -11.95
C LEU A 78 2.29 -12.61 -13.17
N ALA A 79 2.21 -12.05 -14.38
CA ALA A 79 2.44 -12.80 -15.61
C ALA A 79 3.90 -13.23 -15.79
N LYS A 80 4.86 -12.36 -15.44
CA LYS A 80 6.29 -12.72 -15.42
C LYS A 80 6.57 -13.85 -14.43
N LEU A 81 5.96 -13.79 -13.24
CA LEU A 81 6.03 -14.85 -12.23
C LEU A 81 5.37 -16.13 -12.75
N GLY A 82 4.21 -16.02 -13.41
CA GLY A 82 3.57 -17.12 -14.14
C GLY A 82 4.49 -17.83 -15.13
N ASN A 83 5.24 -17.06 -15.91
CA ASN A 83 6.23 -17.60 -16.84
C ASN A 83 7.43 -18.24 -16.10
N PHE A 84 7.83 -17.72 -14.94
CA PHE A 84 8.93 -18.28 -14.15
C PHE A 84 8.66 -19.74 -13.73
N PHE A 85 7.45 -20.06 -13.25
CA PHE A 85 7.12 -21.44 -12.84
C PHE A 85 6.44 -22.28 -13.94
N SER A 86 5.81 -21.65 -14.94
CA SER A 86 5.12 -22.36 -16.03
C SER A 86 5.27 -21.67 -17.40
N PRO A 87 6.48 -21.72 -18.01
CA PRO A 87 6.77 -21.05 -19.28
C PRO A 87 5.99 -21.62 -20.47
N LYS A 88 5.49 -22.86 -20.35
CA LYS A 88 4.65 -23.49 -21.38
C LYS A 88 3.24 -22.91 -21.45
N VAL A 89 2.73 -22.41 -20.31
CA VAL A 89 1.38 -21.84 -20.20
C VAL A 89 1.43 -20.32 -20.40
N VAL A 90 2.38 -19.65 -19.75
CA VAL A 90 2.52 -18.19 -19.80
C VAL A 90 3.78 -17.84 -20.58
N SER A 91 3.62 -17.30 -21.79
CA SER A 91 4.74 -16.85 -22.61
C SER A 91 5.00 -15.36 -22.43
N LEU A 92 6.25 -14.97 -22.15
CA LEU A 92 6.65 -13.56 -22.01
C LEU A 92 6.26 -12.68 -23.20
N LYS A 93 6.24 -13.24 -24.42
CA LYS A 93 5.88 -12.50 -25.64
C LYS A 93 4.40 -12.15 -25.73
N LYS A 94 3.56 -12.81 -24.95
CA LYS A 94 2.11 -12.57 -24.88
C LYS A 94 1.71 -11.62 -23.75
N ILE A 95 2.67 -11.20 -22.92
CA ILE A 95 2.43 -10.22 -21.86
C ILE A 95 2.30 -8.85 -22.53
N TYR A 96 1.11 -8.24 -22.41
CA TYR A 96 0.88 -6.89 -22.87
C TYR A 96 1.68 -5.88 -22.03
N ASP A 97 2.30 -4.91 -22.69
CA ASP A 97 3.11 -3.87 -22.05
C ASP A 97 4.14 -4.42 -21.04
N ARG A 98 4.87 -5.48 -21.42
CA ARG A 98 5.83 -6.19 -20.55
C ARG A 98 6.82 -5.28 -19.82
N GLU A 99 7.29 -4.23 -20.51
CA GLU A 99 8.25 -3.25 -19.98
C GLU A 99 7.58 -2.08 -19.24
N GLN A 100 6.24 -2.10 -19.17
CA GLN A 100 5.38 -1.10 -18.53
C GLN A 100 5.59 0.33 -19.05
N THR A 101 6.06 0.49 -20.29
CA THR A 101 6.37 1.81 -20.85
C THR A 101 5.10 2.61 -21.11
N ARG A 102 4.04 1.96 -21.60
CA ARG A 102 2.77 2.62 -21.85
C ARG A 102 2.07 2.97 -20.55
N TYR A 103 2.07 2.05 -19.59
CA TYR A 103 1.51 2.28 -18.27
C TYR A 103 2.16 3.47 -17.58
N LYS A 104 3.51 3.53 -17.54
CA LYS A 104 4.24 4.65 -16.91
C LYS A 104 3.92 6.01 -17.52
N ILE A 105 3.64 6.07 -18.82
CA ILE A 105 3.32 7.32 -19.51
C ILE A 105 1.84 7.70 -19.31
N LEU A 106 0.93 6.73 -19.44
CA LEU A 106 -0.51 6.99 -19.47
C LEU A 106 -1.15 7.04 -18.08
N ALA A 107 -0.64 6.28 -17.11
CA ALA A 107 -1.20 6.23 -15.77
C ALA A 107 -1.39 7.61 -15.10
N PRO A 108 -0.41 8.54 -15.10
CA PRO A 108 -0.62 9.85 -14.49
C PRO A 108 -1.68 10.67 -15.24
N VAL A 109 -1.66 10.66 -16.57
CA VAL A 109 -2.62 11.41 -17.40
C VAL A 109 -4.04 10.87 -17.22
N VAL A 110 -4.21 9.55 -17.20
CA VAL A 110 -5.51 8.91 -16.96
C VAL A 110 -6.01 9.26 -15.55
N LYS A 111 -5.13 9.28 -14.55
CA LYS A 111 -5.50 9.65 -13.19
C LYS A 111 -5.95 11.11 -13.09
N GLU A 112 -5.23 12.03 -13.71
CA GLU A 112 -5.63 13.46 -13.77
C GLU A 112 -7.02 13.63 -14.40
N ILE A 113 -7.28 12.95 -15.51
CA ILE A 113 -8.58 12.98 -16.19
C ILE A 113 -9.69 12.39 -15.30
N MET A 114 -9.40 11.32 -14.56
CA MET A 114 -10.37 10.69 -13.65
C MET A 114 -10.65 11.54 -12.41
N ASP A 115 -9.67 12.28 -11.92
CA ASP A 115 -9.78 13.12 -10.72
C ASP A 115 -10.49 14.45 -11.01
N ASP A 116 -10.48 14.93 -12.26
CA ASP A 116 -11.17 16.16 -12.67
C ASP A 116 -12.69 15.97 -12.80
N LYS A 117 -13.41 16.33 -11.73
CA LYS A 117 -14.89 16.31 -11.69
C LYS A 117 -15.55 17.42 -12.51
N SER A 118 -14.79 18.44 -12.89
CA SER A 118 -15.28 19.58 -13.68
C SER A 118 -15.03 19.42 -15.18
N LEU A 119 -14.28 18.37 -15.55
CA LEU A 119 -13.93 18.10 -16.93
C LEU A 119 -15.18 17.86 -17.78
N ASN A 120 -15.39 18.73 -18.77
CA ASN A 120 -16.45 18.59 -19.74
C ASN A 120 -15.84 18.52 -21.15
N ILE A 121 -15.84 17.31 -21.73
CA ILE A 121 -15.33 17.03 -23.07
C ILE A 121 -16.45 16.91 -24.12
N LYS A 122 -17.69 17.31 -23.80
CA LYS A 122 -18.78 17.28 -24.77
C LYS A 122 -18.43 18.21 -25.95
N THR A 123 -18.36 17.63 -27.14
CA THR A 123 -18.09 18.36 -28.38
C THR A 123 -19.30 18.48 -29.29
N ASP A 124 -20.39 17.74 -29.00
CA ASP A 124 -21.62 17.78 -29.77
C ASP A 124 -22.41 19.07 -29.50
N PRO A 125 -22.71 19.89 -30.53
CA PRO A 125 -23.41 21.16 -30.35
C PRO A 125 -24.80 21.02 -29.74
N VAL A 126 -25.51 19.92 -30.02
CA VAL A 126 -26.86 19.67 -29.51
C VAL A 126 -26.80 19.34 -28.02
N ASP A 127 -25.85 18.50 -27.60
CA ASP A 127 -25.64 18.15 -26.19
C ASP A 127 -25.16 19.34 -25.36
N ILE A 128 -24.31 20.20 -25.94
CA ILE A 128 -23.89 21.46 -25.31
C ILE A 128 -25.10 22.36 -25.09
N TYR A 129 -25.92 22.59 -26.13
CA TYR A 129 -27.11 23.43 -26.02
C TYR A 129 -28.10 22.88 -25.00
N LYS A 130 -28.43 21.58 -25.04
CA LYS A 130 -29.30 20.94 -24.05
C LYS A 130 -28.78 21.07 -22.63
N SER A 131 -27.47 20.90 -22.42
CA SER A 131 -26.87 21.06 -21.09
C SER A 131 -26.99 22.51 -20.58
N TRP A 132 -26.83 23.50 -21.47
CA TRP A 132 -27.01 24.91 -21.13
C TRP A 132 -28.47 25.26 -20.80
N VAL A 133 -29.43 24.80 -21.62
CA VAL A 133 -30.86 24.98 -21.35
C VAL A 133 -31.23 24.38 -19.99
N ASN A 134 -30.85 23.12 -19.74
CA ASN A 134 -31.11 22.46 -18.46
C ASN A 134 -30.47 23.19 -17.26
N GLN A 135 -29.28 23.77 -17.44
CA GLN A 135 -28.63 24.59 -16.40
C GLN A 135 -29.41 25.88 -16.11
N MET A 136 -29.91 26.55 -17.15
CA MET A 136 -30.71 27.76 -17.02
C MET A 136 -32.04 27.47 -16.32
N GLU A 137 -32.78 26.44 -16.76
CA GLU A 137 -34.05 26.01 -16.15
C GLU A 137 -33.86 25.62 -14.68
N SER A 138 -32.77 24.92 -14.35
CA SER A 138 -32.44 24.58 -12.96
C SER A 138 -32.12 25.81 -12.09
N GLN A 139 -31.66 26.91 -12.67
CA GLN A 139 -31.36 28.15 -11.95
C GLN A 139 -32.60 29.05 -11.80
N THR A 140 -33.45 29.12 -12.83
CA THR A 140 -34.64 29.96 -12.84
C THR A 140 -35.85 29.27 -12.19
N GLY A 141 -35.88 27.94 -12.16
CA GLY A 141 -37.01 27.14 -11.69
C GLY A 141 -38.21 27.16 -12.65
N GLU A 142 -38.04 27.70 -13.85
CA GLU A 142 -39.04 27.73 -14.91
C GLU A 142 -38.70 26.63 -15.93
N ALA A 143 -39.67 25.74 -16.17
CA ALA A 143 -39.59 24.61 -17.11
C ALA A 143 -40.60 24.78 -18.25
#